data_AF-A0A853FW98-F1
#
_entry.id   AF-A0A853FW98-F1
#
_cell.length_a   1.000
_cell.length_b   1.000
_cell.length_c   1.000
_cell.angle_alpha   90.00
_cell.angle_beta   90.00
_cell.angle_gamma   90.00
#
_symmetry.space_group_name_H-M   'P 1'
#
loop_
_entity.id
_entity.type
_entity.pdbx_description
1 polymer ?
#
loop_
_entity_poly.entity_id
_entity_poly.type
_entity_poly.pdbx_seq_one_letter_code
_entity_poly.pdbx_strand_id
1 'polypeptide(L)'
;MALPAHAQAQQERLTPTEIEAMAKGGAGAGTSGVAGIRTTVLLGDPTAAGPYTIEIRVPAHTRIEAHAHRDSRTAVVVSGTWYFGYGKTAEEARVKALPPGSFYTEPADDPHFALTREQPAIVYISGWGPTDTRYTAKP
;
A
#
# COMPACT_ATOMS: atom_id res chain seq x y z
N MET A 1 17.29 -18.28 -22.41
CA MET A 1 16.84 -18.10 -21.02
C MET A 1 15.37 -18.48 -20.96
N ALA A 2 14.98 -19.40 -20.09
CA ALA A 2 13.57 -19.69 -19.85
C ALA A 2 12.95 -18.53 -19.07
N LEU A 3 11.82 -18.01 -19.52
CA LEU A 3 10.99 -17.10 -18.73
C LEU A 3 10.63 -17.84 -17.42
N PRO A 4 10.72 -17.18 -16.25
CA PRO A 4 10.30 -17.81 -15.01
C PRO A 4 8.83 -18.22 -15.15
N ALA A 5 8.50 -19.42 -14.67
CA ALA A 5 7.12 -19.86 -14.59
C ALA A 5 6.34 -18.84 -13.75
N HIS A 6 5.47 -18.07 -14.40
CA HIS A 6 4.58 -17.16 -13.70
C HIS A 6 3.74 -18.00 -12.73
N ALA A 7 3.80 -17.68 -11.43
CA ALA A 7 2.81 -18.17 -10.49
C ALA A 7 1.45 -17.74 -11.06
N GLN A 8 0.67 -18.72 -11.51
CA GLN A 8 -0.57 -18.47 -12.20
C GLN A 8 -1.54 -17.86 -11.19
N ALA A 9 -1.95 -16.60 -11.41
CA ALA A 9 -2.92 -15.95 -10.55
C ALA A 9 -4.18 -16.83 -10.49
N GLN A 10 -4.66 -17.08 -9.27
CA GLN A 10 -5.93 -17.78 -9.08
C GLN A 10 -7.07 -16.95 -9.67
N GLN A 11 -8.14 -17.61 -10.09
CA GLN A 11 -9.36 -16.93 -10.52
C GLN A 11 -10.08 -16.35 -9.30
N GLU A 12 -9.75 -15.11 -8.94
CA GLU A 12 -10.36 -14.39 -7.82
C GLU A 12 -11.32 -13.30 -8.34
N ARG A 13 -12.45 -13.13 -7.66
CA ARG A 13 -13.45 -12.10 -7.97
C ARG A 13 -14.15 -11.68 -6.68
N LEU A 14 -13.56 -10.71 -5.99
CA LEU A 14 -13.96 -10.29 -4.65
C LEU A 14 -14.76 -8.98 -4.71
N THR A 15 -15.93 -8.99 -4.07
CA THR A 15 -16.69 -7.78 -3.74
C THR A 15 -16.07 -7.08 -2.54
N PRO A 16 -16.34 -5.78 -2.33
CA PRO A 16 -15.88 -5.08 -1.12
C PRO A 16 -16.30 -5.76 0.20
N THR A 17 -17.50 -6.34 0.24
CA THR A 17 -18.01 -7.08 1.40
C THR A 17 -17.23 -8.36 1.65
N GLU A 18 -16.87 -9.09 0.59
CA GLU A 18 -16.03 -10.30 0.73
C GLU A 18 -14.62 -9.92 1.21
N ILE A 19 -14.03 -8.85 0.68
CA ILE A 19 -12.73 -8.34 1.15
C ILE A 19 -12.78 -7.92 2.62
N GLU A 20 -13.88 -7.30 3.04
CA GLU A 20 -14.09 -6.91 4.44
C GLU A 20 -14.14 -8.11 5.39
N ALA A 21 -14.64 -9.25 4.92
CA ALA A 21 -14.73 -10.50 5.67
C ALA A 21 -13.43 -11.31 5.68
N MET A 22 -12.45 -10.98 4.82
CA MET A 22 -11.15 -11.65 4.79
C MET A 22 -10.34 -11.37 6.07
N ALA A 23 -9.38 -12.25 6.34
CA ALA A 23 -8.45 -12.09 7.45
C ALA A 23 -7.64 -10.79 7.28
N LYS A 24 -7.68 -9.94 8.30
CA LYS A 24 -6.95 -8.66 8.36
C LYS A 24 -5.70 -8.84 9.21
N GLY A 25 -4.54 -8.62 8.61
CA GLY A 25 -3.26 -8.50 9.30
C GLY A 25 -3.02 -7.09 9.85
N GLY A 26 -1.99 -6.96 10.67
CA GLY A 26 -1.42 -5.68 11.09
C GLY A 26 -0.23 -5.28 10.19
N ALA A 27 0.88 -4.89 10.82
CA ALA A 27 2.16 -4.70 10.14
C ALA A 27 2.58 -5.97 9.38
N GLY A 28 3.11 -5.81 8.17
CA GLY A 28 3.56 -6.89 7.30
C GLY A 28 4.47 -6.36 6.19
N ALA A 29 4.98 -7.24 5.32
CA ALA A 29 5.83 -6.81 4.21
C ALA A 29 5.10 -5.85 3.28
N GLY A 30 5.75 -4.73 2.95
CA GLY A 30 5.20 -3.69 2.07
C GLY A 30 4.22 -2.74 2.74
N THR A 31 3.94 -2.89 4.04
CA THR A 31 3.04 -1.99 4.79
C THR A 31 3.85 -1.08 5.71
N SER A 32 3.27 0.06 6.10
CA SER A 32 3.99 1.03 6.93
C SER A 32 4.30 0.52 8.35
N GLY A 33 3.59 -0.50 8.85
CA GLY A 33 3.73 -0.95 10.23
C GLY A 33 3.20 0.02 11.30
N VAL A 34 2.55 1.12 10.89
CA VAL A 34 1.87 2.04 11.80
C VAL A 34 0.70 1.33 12.48
N ALA A 35 0.61 1.46 13.80
CA ALA A 35 -0.45 0.85 14.59
C ALA A 35 -1.85 1.30 14.12
N GLY A 36 -2.80 0.37 14.06
CA GLY A 36 -4.18 0.64 13.65
C GLY A 36 -4.44 0.48 12.15
N ILE A 37 -3.41 0.54 11.29
CA ILE A 37 -3.57 0.19 9.88
C ILE A 37 -3.83 -1.31 9.75
N ARG A 38 -4.85 -1.66 8.97
CA ARG A 38 -5.22 -3.04 8.65
C ARG A 38 -4.82 -3.36 7.23
N THR A 39 -4.23 -4.53 7.04
CA THR A 39 -3.80 -5.01 5.73
C THR A 39 -4.49 -6.31 5.38
N THR A 40 -5.02 -6.41 4.16
CA THR A 40 -5.58 -7.65 3.62
C THR A 40 -4.81 -8.00 2.35
N VAL A 41 -4.27 -9.22 2.26
CA VAL A 41 -3.66 -9.71 1.01
C VAL A 41 -4.76 -10.21 0.09
N LEU A 42 -4.88 -9.59 -1.09
CA LEU A 42 -5.90 -9.93 -2.10
C LEU A 42 -5.36 -10.90 -3.16
N LEU A 43 -4.06 -10.84 -3.44
CA LEU A 43 -3.38 -11.68 -4.42
C LEU A 43 -1.94 -11.94 -3.98
N GLY A 44 -1.47 -13.19 -4.16
CA GLY A 44 -0.07 -13.56 -4.04
C GLY A 44 0.47 -13.52 -2.60
N ASP A 45 1.79 -13.46 -2.49
CA ASP A 45 2.52 -13.29 -1.23
C ASP A 45 3.51 -12.12 -1.38
N PRO A 46 3.31 -11.00 -0.67
CA PRO A 46 4.21 -9.84 -0.73
C PRO A 46 5.66 -10.17 -0.33
N THR A 47 5.90 -11.27 0.39
CA THR A 47 7.24 -11.70 0.80
C THR A 47 7.95 -12.59 -0.22
N ALA A 48 7.25 -13.04 -1.26
CA ALA A 48 7.77 -13.95 -2.28
C ALA A 48 7.93 -13.27 -3.64
N ALA A 49 8.68 -13.92 -4.53
CA ALA A 49 8.79 -13.47 -5.92
C ALA A 49 7.48 -13.70 -6.68
N GLY A 50 6.89 -12.65 -7.23
CA GLY A 50 5.65 -12.73 -8.01
C GLY A 50 4.74 -11.51 -7.84
N PRO A 51 3.62 -11.43 -8.59
CA PRO A 51 2.65 -10.37 -8.42
C PRO A 51 1.96 -10.48 -7.05
N TYR A 52 1.73 -9.34 -6.41
CA TYR A 52 0.89 -9.26 -5.22
C TYR A 52 -0.02 -8.03 -5.28
N THR A 53 -1.15 -8.12 -4.57
CA THR A 53 -2.02 -6.98 -4.30
C THR A 53 -2.45 -7.02 -2.84
N ILE A 54 -2.35 -5.88 -2.17
CA ILE A 54 -2.85 -5.68 -0.81
C ILE A 54 -3.89 -4.56 -0.78
N GLU A 55 -4.90 -4.70 0.08
CA GLU A 55 -5.70 -3.59 0.58
C GLU A 55 -5.07 -3.09 1.88
N ILE A 56 -4.91 -1.77 2.00
CA ILE A 56 -4.72 -1.12 3.29
C ILE A 56 -5.97 -0.32 3.67
N ARG A 57 -6.41 -0.46 4.92
CA ARG A 57 -7.39 0.43 5.55
C ARG A 57 -6.67 1.28 6.58
N VAL A 58 -6.66 2.59 6.34
CA VAL A 58 -5.96 3.56 7.15
C VAL A 58 -6.99 4.36 7.96
N PRO A 59 -6.94 4.34 9.30
CA PRO A 59 -7.86 5.11 10.14
C PRO A 59 -7.79 6.61 9.86
N ALA A 60 -8.79 7.36 10.32
CA ALA A 60 -8.70 8.82 10.38
C ALA A 60 -7.49 9.26 11.24
N HIS A 61 -6.99 10.47 10.99
CA HIS A 61 -5.88 11.10 11.71
C HIS A 61 -4.60 10.25 11.77
N THR A 62 -4.35 9.44 10.75
CA THR A 62 -3.15 8.62 10.66
C THR A 62 -2.10 9.34 9.83
N ARG A 63 -0.86 9.32 10.31
CA ARG A 63 0.30 9.86 9.62
C ARG A 63 1.32 8.75 9.44
N ILE A 64 1.78 8.59 8.20
CA ILE A 64 2.82 7.63 7.84
C ILE A 64 4.05 8.43 7.44
N GLU A 65 5.12 8.31 8.23
CA GLU A 65 6.38 9.00 7.99
C GLU A 65 7.05 8.55 6.68
N ALA A 66 7.99 9.35 6.20
CA ALA A 66 8.65 9.09 4.92
C ALA A 66 9.39 7.75 4.91
N HIS A 67 9.04 6.90 3.95
CA HIS A 67 9.56 5.54 3.79
C HIS A 67 9.66 5.17 2.31
N ALA A 68 10.39 4.11 2.01
CA ALA A 68 10.56 3.56 0.67
C ALA A 68 10.41 2.04 0.67
N HIS A 69 10.19 1.49 -0.52
CA HIS A 69 10.03 0.06 -0.80
C HIS A 69 11.05 -0.35 -1.87
N ARG A 70 11.58 -1.57 -1.80
CA ARG A 70 12.54 -2.07 -2.80
C ARG A 70 11.92 -2.28 -4.19
N ASP A 71 10.61 -2.52 -4.25
CA ASP A 71 9.88 -2.78 -5.48
C ASP A 71 9.13 -1.53 -5.93
N SER A 72 8.86 -1.47 -7.23
CA SER A 72 7.94 -0.47 -7.78
C SER A 72 6.51 -0.94 -7.60
N ARG A 73 5.63 -0.03 -7.20
CA ARG A 73 4.23 -0.33 -6.94
C ARG A 73 3.33 0.70 -7.60
N THR A 74 2.08 0.30 -7.77
CA THR A 74 1.00 1.18 -8.21
C THR A 74 -0.18 1.02 -7.28
N ALA A 75 -0.95 2.07 -7.11
CA ALA A 75 -2.04 2.05 -6.17
C ALA A 75 -3.25 2.86 -6.63
N VAL A 76 -4.42 2.43 -6.17
CA VAL A 76 -5.72 3.07 -6.42
C VAL A 76 -6.41 3.36 -5.09
N VAL A 77 -6.89 4.59 -4.93
CA VAL A 77 -7.73 4.96 -3.78
C VAL A 77 -9.15 4.45 -4.02
N VAL A 78 -9.65 3.63 -3.11
CA VAL A 78 -10.96 2.97 -3.23
C VAL A 78 -12.03 3.70 -2.41
N SER A 79 -11.66 4.25 -1.25
CA SER A 79 -12.58 5.00 -0.37
C SER A 79 -11.83 6.06 0.44
N GLY A 80 -12.55 7.10 0.84
CA GLY A 80 -12.00 8.24 1.58
C GLY A 80 -11.11 9.15 0.73
N THR A 81 -10.35 10.03 1.39
CA THR A 81 -9.32 10.85 0.73
C THR A 81 -7.95 10.46 1.24
N TRP A 82 -7.09 10.02 0.33
CA TRP A 82 -5.70 9.69 0.61
C TRP A 82 -4.83 10.91 0.32
N TYR A 83 -4.09 11.40 1.31
CA TYR A 83 -3.17 12.51 1.10
C TYR A 83 -1.77 11.94 0.94
N PHE A 84 -1.20 12.07 -0.25
CA PHE A 84 0.04 11.38 -0.62
C PHE A 84 1.09 12.36 -1.13
N GLY A 85 2.35 12.19 -0.70
CA GLY A 85 3.46 13.03 -1.12
C GLY A 85 4.74 12.22 -1.33
N TYR A 86 5.62 12.76 -2.17
CA TYR A 86 6.96 12.20 -2.42
C TYR A 86 8.02 13.05 -1.69
N GLY A 87 9.03 12.40 -1.14
CA GLY A 87 10.17 13.03 -0.49
C GLY A 87 10.65 12.30 0.76
N LYS A 88 11.85 12.68 1.22
CA LYS A 88 12.54 12.10 2.38
C LYS A 88 12.02 12.59 3.73
N THR A 89 11.01 13.45 3.74
CA THR A 89 10.44 14.03 4.95
C THR A 89 8.95 14.20 4.72
N ALA A 90 8.14 13.81 5.71
CA ALA A 90 6.69 13.86 5.59
C ALA A 90 6.16 15.30 5.79
N GLU A 91 6.34 16.14 4.79
CA GLU A 91 5.88 17.53 4.83
C GLU A 91 4.40 17.61 4.41
N GLU A 92 3.50 17.99 5.32
CA GLU A 92 2.07 18.04 5.00
C GLU A 92 1.73 18.99 3.86
N ALA A 93 2.52 20.05 3.67
CA ALA A 93 2.35 20.99 2.56
C ALA A 93 2.62 20.37 1.18
N ARG A 94 3.26 19.20 1.12
CA ARG A 94 3.65 18.52 -0.12
C ARG A 94 2.75 17.34 -0.48
N VAL A 95 1.70 17.08 0.30
CA VAL A 95 0.72 16.06 -0.05
C VAL A 95 -0.23 16.57 -1.13
N LYS A 96 -0.59 15.69 -2.06
CA LYS A 96 -1.72 15.85 -2.96
C LYS A 96 -2.92 15.09 -2.38
N ALA A 97 -4.10 15.72 -2.39
CA ALA A 97 -5.34 15.04 -2.06
C ALA A 97 -5.77 14.13 -3.21
N LEU A 98 -5.97 12.85 -2.91
CA LEU A 98 -6.38 11.81 -3.86
C LEU A 98 -7.75 11.25 -3.43
N PRO A 99 -8.87 11.70 -4.04
CA PRO A 99 -10.21 11.15 -3.77
C PRO A 99 -10.37 9.73 -4.37
N PRO A 100 -11.50 9.02 -4.11
CA PRO A 100 -11.73 7.69 -4.66
C PRO A 100 -11.64 7.65 -6.19
N GLY A 101 -11.07 6.58 -6.74
CA GLY A 101 -10.76 6.42 -8.15
C GLY A 101 -9.41 7.02 -8.57
N SER A 102 -8.71 7.73 -7.68
CA SER A 102 -7.37 8.26 -7.96
C SER A 102 -6.32 7.14 -8.05
N PHE A 103 -5.35 7.33 -8.93
CA PHE A 103 -4.21 6.45 -9.14
C PHE A 103 -2.89 7.15 -8.73
N TYR A 104 -1.94 6.39 -8.19
CA TYR A 104 -0.57 6.86 -7.94
C TYR A 104 0.46 5.73 -8.05
N THR A 105 1.73 6.10 -8.12
CA THR A 105 2.86 5.18 -8.22
C THR A 105 3.77 5.33 -7.02
N GLU A 106 4.47 4.26 -6.68
CA GLU A 106 5.56 4.28 -5.70
C GLU A 106 6.76 3.65 -6.41
N PRO A 107 7.63 4.47 -7.04
CA PRO A 107 8.83 3.96 -7.68
C PRO A 107 9.74 3.26 -6.68
N ALA A 108 10.45 2.22 -7.13
CA ALA A 108 11.42 1.51 -6.30
C ALA A 108 12.45 2.47 -5.69
N ASP A 109 12.68 2.29 -4.39
CA ASP A 109 13.62 3.07 -3.57
C ASP A 109 13.34 4.58 -3.49
N ASP A 110 12.20 5.07 -4.02
CA ASP A 110 11.81 6.48 -3.97
C ASP A 110 10.95 6.77 -2.73
N PRO A 111 11.44 7.60 -1.79
CA PRO A 111 10.71 7.86 -0.56
C PRO A 111 9.41 8.61 -0.78
N HIS A 112 8.39 8.19 -0.06
CA HIS A 112 7.08 8.82 -0.03
C HIS A 112 6.48 8.73 1.38
N PHE A 113 5.41 9.47 1.58
CA PHE A 113 4.68 9.56 2.83
C PHE A 113 3.22 9.79 2.55
N ALA A 114 2.40 9.51 3.56
CA ALA A 114 0.97 9.68 3.41
C ALA A 114 0.31 10.02 4.74
N LEU A 115 -0.88 10.60 4.64
CA LEU A 115 -1.74 10.84 5.79
C LEU A 115 -3.21 10.71 5.44
N THR A 116 -4.00 10.51 6.47
CA THR A 116 -5.44 10.76 6.49
C THR A 116 -5.72 11.97 7.38
N ARG A 117 -6.88 12.59 7.16
CA ARG A 117 -7.39 13.66 8.04
C ARG A 117 -8.59 13.10 8.80
N GLU A 118 -9.67 13.86 8.91
CA GLU A 118 -10.91 13.49 9.62
C GLU A 118 -11.55 12.17 9.19
N GLN A 119 -11.28 11.70 7.97
CA GLN A 119 -11.91 10.49 7.41
C GLN A 119 -10.86 9.40 7.17
N PRO A 120 -11.21 8.11 7.39
CA PRO A 120 -10.35 7.00 7.01
C PRO A 120 -10.22 6.89 5.49
N ALA A 121 -9.23 6.13 5.03
CA ALA A 121 -9.03 5.83 3.61
C ALA A 121 -8.80 4.33 3.37
N ILE A 122 -9.19 3.86 2.18
CA ILE A 122 -8.91 2.51 1.70
C ILE A 122 -8.14 2.63 0.39
N VAL A 123 -7.02 1.91 0.28
CA VAL A 123 -6.14 1.93 -0.88
C VAL A 123 -5.76 0.51 -1.28
N TYR A 124 -5.83 0.21 -2.58
CA TYR A 124 -5.30 -1.03 -3.15
C TYR A 124 -3.94 -0.76 -3.73
N ILE A 125 -2.96 -1.57 -3.36
CA ILE A 125 -1.55 -1.44 -3.75
C ILE A 125 -1.13 -2.74 -4.41
N SER A 126 -0.56 -2.65 -5.61
CA SER A 126 -0.08 -3.78 -6.39
C SER A 126 1.38 -3.59 -6.75
N GLY A 127 2.14 -4.69 -6.72
CA GLY A 127 3.57 -4.70 -7.04
C GLY A 127 4.05 -6.08 -7.46
N TRP A 128 5.37 -6.20 -7.61
CA TRP A 128 6.05 -7.47 -7.85
C TRP A 128 7.04 -7.73 -6.73
N GLY A 129 6.76 -8.74 -5.92
CA GLY A 129 7.51 -9.05 -4.72
C GLY A 129 8.89 -9.66 -4.98
N PRO A 130 9.72 -9.80 -3.93
CA PRO A 130 9.39 -9.43 -2.56
C PRO A 130 9.37 -7.91 -2.36
N THR A 131 8.49 -7.42 -1.49
CA THR A 131 8.47 -6.04 -1.01
C THR A 131 9.03 -5.95 0.41
N ASP A 132 9.37 -4.75 0.85
CA ASP A 132 9.79 -4.41 2.21
C ASP A 132 9.30 -3.01 2.56
N THR A 133 9.58 -2.50 3.76
CA THR A 133 9.31 -1.11 4.12
C THR A 133 10.52 -0.58 4.87
N ARG A 134 11.10 0.54 4.39
CA ARG A 134 12.28 1.15 5.01
C ARG A 134 12.03 2.63 5.24
N TYR A 135 11.90 3.01 6.51
CA TYR A 135 11.76 4.41 6.87
C TYR A 135 13.06 5.19 6.64
N THR A 136 12.92 6.43 6.19
CA THR A 136 14.05 7.34 5.91
C THR A 136 14.66 7.93 7.18
N ALA A 137 13.87 8.07 8.24
CA ALA A 137 14.30 8.34 9.61
C ALA A 137 13.78 7.21 10.51
N LYS A 138 14.45 6.90 11.63
CA LYS A 138 13.90 5.93 12.58
C LYS A 138 12.54 6.47 13.09
N PRO A 139 11.45 5.70 12.98
CA PRO A 139 10.16 6.08 13.54
C PRO A 139 10.20 6.18 15.07
#